data_AF-A0A0H4WRZ5-F1
#
_entry.id   AF-A0A0H4WRZ5-F1
#
_cell.length_a   1.000
_cell.length_b   1.000
_cell.length_c   1.000
_cell.angle_alpha   90.00
_cell.angle_beta   90.00
_cell.angle_gamma   90.00
#
_symmetry.space_group_name_H-M   'P 1'
#
loop_
_entity.id
_entity.type
_entity.pdbx_description
1 polymer ?
#
loop_
_entity_poly.entity_id
_entity_poly.type
_entity_poly.pdbx_seq_one_letter_code
_entity_poly.pdbx_strand_id
1 'polypeptide(L)'
;MASPLPSFRAEAPTEEVPLLASPLPPLPMPLERLALVSWVLGRERAAELLCGLEEGAATSASEHLRRLATLPSAQRQAKVSVEFGERPDAAARLRQLMSEAPPLLRAELLRRLPPYHRTLFPSEPRGTPRQDVSPALGTLAERLIREATR
;
A
#
# COMPACT_ATOMS: atom_id res chain seq x y z
N MET A 1 -27.96 13.06 56.35
CA MET A 1 -26.60 13.49 55.94
C MET A 1 -26.20 12.61 54.76
N ALA A 2 -26.04 13.22 53.58
CA ALA A 2 -25.83 12.51 52.32
C ALA A 2 -24.39 11.99 52.21
N SER A 3 -24.23 10.70 51.85
CA SER A 3 -22.95 10.11 51.49
C SER A 3 -22.69 10.31 49.99
N PRO A 4 -21.55 10.89 49.56
CA PRO A 4 -21.20 10.94 48.14
C PRO A 4 -20.56 9.62 47.69
N LEU A 5 -20.99 9.14 46.51
CA LEU A 5 -20.43 8.00 45.78
C LEU A 5 -18.99 8.31 45.32
N PRO A 6 -18.05 7.35 45.34
CA PRO A 6 -16.76 7.53 44.68
C PRO A 6 -16.93 7.46 43.16
N SER A 7 -16.55 8.57 42.50
CA SER A 7 -16.43 8.68 41.04
C SER A 7 -15.23 7.86 40.58
N PHE A 8 -15.49 6.71 39.94
CA PHE A 8 -14.46 5.97 39.21
C PHE A 8 -14.14 6.72 37.92
N ARG A 9 -13.07 7.52 37.97
CA ARG A 9 -12.44 8.07 36.78
C ARG A 9 -11.68 6.92 36.12
N ALA A 10 -12.19 6.43 34.99
CA ALA A 10 -11.46 5.49 34.15
C ALA A 10 -10.22 6.21 33.60
N GLU A 11 -9.04 5.92 34.16
CA GLU A 11 -7.78 6.21 33.50
C GLU A 11 -7.71 5.38 32.22
N ALA A 12 -7.66 6.06 31.08
CA ALA A 12 -7.31 5.41 29.83
C ALA A 12 -5.87 4.88 29.97
N PRO A 13 -5.58 3.62 29.62
CA PRO A 13 -4.22 3.14 29.63
C PRO A 13 -3.44 3.92 28.58
N THR A 14 -2.53 4.77 29.05
CA THR A 14 -1.49 5.39 28.24
C THR A 14 -0.53 4.27 27.85
N GLU A 15 -0.88 3.50 26.82
CA GLU A 15 0.09 2.71 26.08
C GLU A 15 1.05 3.71 25.42
N GLU A 16 2.13 4.01 26.13
CA GLU A 16 3.33 4.60 25.56
C GLU A 16 3.83 3.66 24.46
N VAL A 17 3.38 3.91 23.23
CA VAL A 17 3.95 3.27 22.04
C VAL A 17 5.44 3.60 22.07
N PRO A 18 6.35 2.62 22.17
CA PRO A 18 7.77 2.88 22.08
C PRO A 18 8.03 3.38 20.66
N LEU A 19 8.13 4.70 20.51
CA LEU A 19 8.72 5.31 19.34
C LEU A 19 10.16 4.82 19.31
N LEU A 20 10.42 3.77 18.53
CA LEU A 20 11.75 3.36 18.12
C LEU A 20 12.33 4.49 17.25
N ALA A 21 12.67 5.60 17.89
CA ALA A 21 13.38 6.74 17.33
C ALA A 21 14.87 6.40 17.28
N SER A 22 15.21 5.34 16.55
CA SER A 22 16.54 5.29 15.96
C SER A 22 16.47 6.21 14.74
N PRO A 23 17.18 7.37 14.71
CA PRO A 23 17.29 8.13 13.48
C PRO A 23 17.92 7.19 12.46
N LEU A 24 17.11 6.80 11.46
CA LEU A 24 17.63 6.12 10.28
C LEU A 24 18.81 6.96 9.78
N PRO A 25 19.96 6.34 9.48
CA PRO A 25 21.07 7.09 8.88
C PRO A 25 20.51 7.81 7.64
N PRO A 26 20.81 9.10 7.43
CA PRO A 26 20.29 9.84 6.30
C PRO A 26 20.79 9.14 5.05
N LEU A 27 19.91 8.36 4.43
CA LEU A 27 20.13 7.90 3.06
C LEU A 27 20.10 9.17 2.24
N PRO A 28 21.19 9.57 1.56
CA PRO A 28 21.18 10.71 0.68
C PRO A 28 20.35 10.34 -0.56
N MET A 29 19.02 10.34 -0.40
CA MET A 29 18.11 10.15 -1.50
C MET A 29 18.01 11.50 -2.22
N PRO A 30 18.30 11.56 -3.53
CA PRO A 30 18.10 12.77 -4.30
C PRO A 30 16.68 13.32 -4.10
N LEU A 31 16.54 14.63 -3.89
CA LEU A 31 15.24 15.29 -3.67
C LEU A 31 14.24 15.01 -4.80
N GLU A 32 14.75 14.83 -6.02
CA GLU A 32 13.95 14.42 -7.17
C GLU A 32 13.32 13.03 -7.00
N ARG A 33 14.03 12.07 -6.40
CA ARG A 33 13.49 10.74 -6.08
C ARG A 33 12.45 10.81 -4.97
N LEU A 34 12.67 11.66 -3.95
CA LEU A 34 11.67 11.87 -2.90
C LEU A 34 10.38 12.49 -3.46
N ALA A 35 10.49 13.45 -4.38
CA ALA A 35 9.36 14.02 -5.09
C ALA A 35 8.63 12.98 -5.97
N LEU A 36 9.36 12.09 -6.65
CA LEU A 36 8.76 11.00 -7.41
C LEU A 36 7.99 10.03 -6.49
N VAL A 37 8.57 9.63 -5.36
CA VAL A 37 7.92 8.73 -4.39
C VAL A 37 6.67 9.38 -3.80
N SER A 38 6.75 10.63 -3.37
CA SER A 38 5.60 11.34 -2.81
C SER A 38 4.48 11.48 -3.83
N TRP A 39 4.81 11.70 -5.11
CA TRP A 39 3.84 11.70 -6.20
C TRP A 39 3.17 10.34 -6.41
N VAL A 40 3.94 9.24 -6.41
CA VAL A 40 3.40 7.88 -6.57
C VAL A 40 2.47 7.50 -5.41
N LEU A 41 2.83 7.86 -4.17
CA LEU A 41 2.07 7.50 -2.97
C LEU A 41 0.82 8.36 -2.78
N GLY A 42 0.94 9.67 -3.01
CA GLY A 42 -0.05 10.66 -2.57
C GLY A 42 -0.71 11.46 -3.68
N ARG A 43 -0.15 11.48 -4.90
CA ARG A 43 -0.52 12.37 -6.02
C ARG A 43 -0.88 13.78 -5.55
N GLU A 44 -2.16 14.05 -5.31
CA GLU A 44 -2.67 15.34 -4.79
C GLU A 44 -2.07 15.73 -3.44
N ARG A 45 -1.77 14.74 -2.59
CA ARG A 45 -1.17 14.92 -1.26
C ARG A 45 0.36 14.87 -1.27
N ALA A 46 0.99 14.79 -2.44
CA ALA A 46 2.44 14.65 -2.54
C ALA A 46 3.21 15.80 -1.89
N ALA A 47 2.65 17.02 -1.95
CA ALA A 47 3.24 18.19 -1.30
C ALA A 47 3.20 18.08 0.23
N GLU A 48 2.09 17.58 0.81
CA GLU A 48 1.96 17.35 2.26
C GLU A 48 3.03 16.37 2.77
N LEU A 49 3.35 15.34 1.97
CA LEU A 49 4.37 14.34 2.30
C LEU A 49 5.78 14.92 2.34
N LEU A 50 6.02 16.09 1.74
CA LEU A 50 7.32 16.76 1.72
C LEU A 50 7.45 17.84 2.81
N CYS A 51 6.38 18.18 3.52
CA CYS A 51 6.38 19.23 4.56
C CYS A 51 7.28 18.91 5.77
N GLY A 52 7.71 17.66 5.94
CA GLY A 52 8.65 17.27 6.99
C GLY A 52 10.13 17.49 6.65
N LEU A 53 10.44 17.98 5.44
CA LEU A 53 11.80 18.32 5.04
C LEU A 53 12.22 19.70 5.56
N GLU A 54 13.51 19.91 5.70
CA GLU A 54 14.08 21.25 5.92
C GLU A 54 13.63 22.21 4.81
N GLU A 55 13.39 23.48 5.13
CA GLU A 55 12.73 24.47 4.26
C GLU A 55 13.36 24.57 2.85
N GLY A 56 14.70 24.55 2.76
CA GLY A 56 15.40 24.54 1.47
C GLY A 56 15.14 23.27 0.65
N ALA A 57 15.19 22.11 1.30
CA ALA A 57 14.90 20.81 0.68
C ALA A 57 13.43 20.66 0.29
N ALA A 58 12.50 21.15 1.12
CA ALA A 58 11.06 21.16 0.84
C ALA A 58 10.74 22.01 -0.39
N THR A 59 11.38 23.18 -0.51
CA THR A 59 11.23 24.08 -1.67
C THR A 59 11.71 23.39 -2.95
N SER A 60 12.94 22.87 -2.95
CA SER A 60 13.49 22.17 -4.12
C SER A 60 12.67 20.94 -4.50
N ALA A 61 12.25 20.11 -3.53
CA ALA A 61 11.43 18.93 -3.80
C ALA A 61 10.04 19.29 -4.36
N SER A 62 9.46 20.42 -3.91
CA SER A 62 8.21 20.96 -4.44
C SER A 62 8.33 21.44 -5.89
N GLU A 63 9.47 22.02 -6.27
CA GLU A 63 9.74 22.35 -7.67
C GLU A 63 9.79 21.10 -8.56
N HIS A 64 10.46 20.04 -8.08
CA HIS A 64 10.47 18.75 -8.78
C HIS A 64 9.05 18.20 -8.95
N LEU A 65 8.20 18.24 -7.91
CA LEU A 65 6.79 17.85 -8.01
C LEU A 65 6.03 18.64 -9.07
N ARG A 66 6.20 19.97 -9.14
CA ARG A 66 5.56 20.81 -10.16
C ARG A 66 6.00 20.40 -11.56
N ARG A 67 7.31 20.18 -11.77
CA ARG A 67 7.83 19.71 -13.07
C ARG A 67 7.24 18.35 -13.42
N LEU A 68 7.18 17.41 -12.48
CA LEU A 68 6.56 16.09 -12.68
C LEU A 68 5.08 16.20 -13.06
N ALA A 69 4.32 17.08 -12.41
CA ALA A 69 2.90 17.27 -12.71
C ALA A 69 2.65 17.73 -14.15
N THR A 70 3.57 18.51 -14.74
CA THR A 70 3.47 18.99 -16.14
C THR A 70 3.76 17.91 -17.19
N LEU A 71 4.43 16.82 -16.83
CA LEU A 71 4.78 15.76 -17.79
C LEU A 71 3.54 14.97 -18.24
N PRO A 72 3.47 14.49 -19.49
CA PRO A 72 2.46 13.52 -19.91
C PRO A 72 2.50 12.22 -19.08
N SER A 73 1.36 11.53 -18.98
CA SER A 73 1.24 10.32 -18.16
C SER A 73 2.28 9.25 -18.51
N ALA A 74 2.51 8.99 -19.80
CA ALA A 74 3.50 8.01 -20.25
C ALA A 74 4.93 8.38 -19.82
N GLN A 75 5.31 9.66 -19.89
CA GLN A 75 6.64 10.12 -19.48
C GLN A 75 6.82 10.02 -17.96
N ARG A 76 5.77 10.30 -17.18
CA ARG A 76 5.80 10.08 -15.73
C ARG A 76 6.01 8.62 -15.38
N GLN A 77 5.25 7.72 -16.02
CA GLN A 77 5.39 6.28 -15.79
C GLN A 77 6.78 5.79 -16.18
N ALA A 78 7.33 6.24 -17.32
CA ALA A 78 8.69 5.91 -17.73
C ALA A 78 9.73 6.38 -16.69
N LYS A 79 9.59 7.59 -16.17
CA LYS A 79 10.51 8.13 -15.14
C LYS A 79 10.44 7.33 -13.83
N VAL A 80 9.25 6.91 -13.42
CA VAL A 80 9.07 6.01 -12.27
C VAL A 80 9.72 4.64 -12.53
N SER A 81 9.50 4.05 -13.71
CA SER A 81 10.09 2.76 -14.06
C SER A 81 11.62 2.78 -14.12
N VAL A 82 12.22 3.87 -14.62
CA VAL A 82 13.68 4.02 -14.67
C VAL A 82 14.27 4.12 -13.26
N GLU A 83 13.61 4.83 -12.34
CA GLU A 83 14.15 5.08 -11.00
C GLU A 83 13.84 3.97 -9.98
N PHE A 84 12.71 3.28 -10.11
CA PHE A 84 12.23 2.28 -9.13
C PHE A 84 12.03 0.88 -9.71
N GLY A 85 12.36 0.68 -10.99
CA GLY A 85 12.10 -0.55 -11.72
C GLY A 85 10.69 -0.61 -12.30
N GLU A 86 10.51 -1.51 -13.28
CA GLU A 86 9.21 -1.69 -13.92
C GLU A 86 8.20 -2.30 -12.94
N ARG A 87 7.04 -1.65 -12.84
CA ARG A 87 5.91 -2.23 -12.11
C ARG A 87 5.26 -3.30 -13.00
N PRO A 88 5.22 -4.57 -12.57
CA PRO A 88 4.51 -5.60 -13.32
C PRO A 88 3.05 -5.21 -13.51
N ASP A 89 2.51 -5.53 -14.69
CA ASP A 89 1.10 -5.31 -15.00
C ASP A 89 0.19 -6.13 -14.07
N ALA A 90 -1.10 -5.79 -14.05
CA ALA A 90 -2.05 -6.46 -13.16
C ALA A 90 -2.11 -7.97 -13.39
N ALA A 91 -1.93 -8.43 -14.64
CA ALA A 91 -1.93 -9.85 -14.97
C ALA A 91 -0.69 -10.58 -14.41
N ALA A 92 0.49 -10.01 -14.56
CA ALA A 92 1.74 -10.54 -14.00
C ALA A 92 1.69 -10.56 -12.47
N ARG A 93 1.19 -9.50 -11.83
CA ARG A 93 1.02 -9.46 -10.36
C ARG A 93 0.05 -10.52 -9.85
N LEU A 94 -1.08 -10.71 -10.54
CA LEU A 94 -2.03 -11.76 -10.19
C LEU A 94 -1.41 -13.16 -10.34
N ARG A 95 -0.63 -13.41 -11.41
CA ARG A 95 0.06 -14.70 -11.60
C ARG A 95 1.10 -14.94 -10.50
N GLN A 96 1.90 -13.92 -10.18
CA GLN A 96 2.87 -14.00 -9.10
C GLN A 96 2.18 -14.28 -7.76
N LEU A 97 1.14 -13.52 -7.41
CA LEU A 97 0.33 -13.75 -6.21
C LEU A 97 -0.18 -15.19 -6.13
N MET A 98 -0.68 -15.75 -7.23
CA MET A 98 -1.13 -17.14 -7.26
C MET A 98 0.01 -18.12 -7.04
N SER A 99 1.17 -17.90 -7.65
CA SER A 99 2.33 -18.79 -7.49
C SER A 99 2.87 -18.81 -6.06
N GLU A 100 2.89 -17.67 -5.38
CA GLU A 100 3.42 -17.52 -4.02
C GLU A 100 2.40 -17.88 -2.94
N ALA A 101 1.10 -17.80 -3.26
CA ALA A 101 0.04 -18.09 -2.30
C ALA A 101 0.05 -19.56 -1.86
N PRO A 102 -0.06 -19.83 -0.53
CA PRO A 102 -0.27 -21.17 -0.01
C PRO A 102 -1.55 -21.81 -0.61
N PRO A 103 -1.63 -23.16 -0.69
CA PRO A 103 -2.72 -23.85 -1.38
C PRO A 103 -4.14 -23.44 -0.94
N LEU A 104 -4.34 -23.21 0.36
CA LEU A 104 -5.63 -22.75 0.90
C LEU A 104 -5.99 -21.34 0.45
N LEU A 105 -5.01 -20.42 0.45
CA LEU A 105 -5.21 -19.05 0.00
C LEU A 105 -5.41 -19.00 -1.52
N ARG A 106 -4.66 -19.80 -2.28
CA ARG A 106 -4.80 -19.91 -3.74
C ARG A 106 -6.22 -20.35 -4.14
N ALA A 107 -6.79 -21.33 -3.45
CA ALA A 107 -8.16 -21.77 -3.68
C ALA A 107 -9.18 -20.66 -3.43
N GLU A 108 -9.01 -19.89 -2.35
CA GLU A 108 -9.87 -18.74 -2.04
C GLU A 108 -9.71 -17.58 -3.03
N LEU A 109 -8.48 -17.29 -3.44
CA LEU A 109 -8.19 -16.27 -4.46
C LEU A 109 -8.87 -16.63 -5.78
N LEU A 110 -8.78 -17.88 -6.25
CA LEU A 110 -9.45 -18.35 -7.47
C LEU A 110 -10.97 -18.27 -7.36
N ARG A 111 -11.52 -18.61 -6.19
CA ARG A 111 -12.96 -18.54 -5.93
C ARG A 111 -13.50 -17.11 -5.98
N ARG A 112 -12.77 -16.17 -5.37
CA ARG A 112 -13.13 -14.75 -5.26
C ARG A 112 -12.72 -13.91 -6.48
N LEU A 113 -11.92 -14.46 -7.40
CA LEU A 113 -11.45 -13.74 -8.58
C LEU A 113 -12.61 -13.25 -9.46
N PRO A 114 -12.61 -11.98 -9.90
CA PRO A 114 -13.59 -11.47 -10.86
C PRO A 114 -13.57 -12.24 -12.19
N PRO A 115 -14.72 -12.40 -12.88
CA PRO A 115 -14.82 -13.21 -14.09
C PRO A 115 -13.79 -12.88 -15.18
N TYR A 116 -13.50 -11.59 -15.39
CA TYR A 116 -12.55 -11.14 -16.40
C TYR A 116 -11.12 -11.66 -16.15
N HIS A 117 -10.67 -11.68 -14.89
CA HIS A 117 -9.33 -12.13 -14.52
C HIS A 117 -9.20 -13.66 -14.50
N ARG A 118 -10.31 -14.42 -14.53
CA ARG A 118 -10.27 -15.89 -14.52
C ARG A 118 -9.65 -16.48 -15.78
N THR A 119 -9.72 -15.75 -16.90
CA THR A 119 -9.08 -16.13 -18.16
C THR A 119 -7.56 -16.28 -18.05
N LEU A 120 -6.94 -15.66 -17.03
CA LEU A 120 -5.51 -15.77 -16.74
C LEU A 120 -5.11 -17.13 -16.15
N PHE A 121 -6.08 -17.92 -15.65
CA PHE A 121 -5.85 -19.19 -14.95
C PHE A 121 -6.74 -20.32 -15.52
N PRO A 122 -6.59 -20.69 -16.80
CA PRO A 122 -7.48 -21.64 -17.46
C PRO A 122 -7.32 -23.09 -16.96
N SER A 123 -6.14 -23.44 -16.45
CA SER A 123 -5.80 -24.79 -16.01
C SER A 123 -6.12 -25.06 -14.53
N GLU A 124 -6.52 -24.03 -13.78
CA GLU A 124 -6.79 -24.17 -12.36
C GLU A 124 -8.22 -24.67 -12.13
N PRO A 125 -8.40 -25.78 -11.38
CA PRO A 125 -9.73 -26.27 -11.07
C PRO A 125 -10.48 -25.18 -10.30
N ARG A 126 -11.71 -24.89 -10.72
CA ARG A 126 -12.61 -23.97 -10.01
C ARG A 126 -12.64 -24.41 -8.56
N GLY A 127 -12.04 -23.60 -7.67
CA GLY A 127 -11.81 -23.96 -6.27
C GLY A 127 -13.05 -24.65 -5.70
N THR A 128 -12.90 -25.90 -5.29
CA THR A 128 -14.02 -26.67 -4.75
C THR A 128 -14.51 -25.95 -3.51
N PRO A 129 -15.82 -25.72 -3.33
CA PRO A 129 -16.33 -25.04 -2.15
C PRO A 129 -16.00 -25.87 -0.90
N ARG A 130 -14.94 -25.49 -0.19
CA ARG A 130 -14.68 -26.00 1.16
C ARG A 130 -15.61 -25.23 2.09
N GLN A 131 -16.55 -25.94 2.71
CA GLN A 131 -17.53 -25.34 3.62
C GLN A 131 -16.90 -24.78 4.91
N ASP A 132 -15.63 -25.11 5.19
CA ASP A 132 -14.94 -24.75 6.45
C ASP A 132 -13.83 -23.69 6.29
N VAL A 133 -13.94 -22.77 5.33
CA VAL A 133 -12.95 -21.69 5.22
C VAL A 133 -13.31 -20.54 6.14
N SER A 134 -12.36 -20.16 7.00
CA SER A 134 -12.51 -19.00 7.89
C SER A 134 -12.86 -17.73 7.10
N PRO A 135 -13.87 -16.95 7.52
CA PRO A 135 -14.24 -15.69 6.88
C PRO A 135 -13.05 -14.73 6.69
N ALA A 136 -12.10 -14.73 7.63
CA ALA A 136 -10.90 -13.90 7.57
C ALA A 136 -10.02 -14.20 6.34
N LEU A 137 -9.94 -15.47 5.92
CA LEU A 137 -9.18 -15.86 4.73
C LEU A 137 -9.85 -15.33 3.46
N GLY A 138 -11.19 -15.33 3.42
CA GLY A 138 -11.95 -14.74 2.33
C GLY A 138 -11.73 -13.23 2.20
N THR A 139 -11.76 -12.50 3.32
CA THR A 139 -11.45 -11.06 3.35
C THR A 139 -10.01 -10.77 2.92
N LEU A 140 -9.06 -11.58 3.36
CA LEU A 140 -7.66 -11.45 2.95
C LEU A 140 -7.51 -11.65 1.43
N ALA A 141 -8.14 -12.69 0.87
CA ALA A 141 -8.09 -12.97 -0.56
C ALA A 141 -8.65 -11.79 -1.38
N GLU A 142 -9.81 -11.24 -1.00
CA GLU A 142 -10.39 -10.07 -1.67
C GLU A 142 -9.48 -8.84 -1.62
N ARG A 143 -8.85 -8.58 -0.48
CA ARG A 143 -7.89 -7.48 -0.33
C ARG A 143 -6.70 -7.65 -1.28
N LEU A 144 -6.10 -8.85 -1.30
CA LEU A 144 -4.95 -9.14 -2.16
C LEU A 144 -5.29 -9.05 -3.65
N ILE A 145 -6.48 -9.49 -4.06
CA ILE A 145 -6.96 -9.33 -5.46
C ILE A 145 -7.06 -7.85 -5.82
N ARG A 146 -7.64 -7.03 -4.93
CA ARG A 146 -7.78 -5.59 -5.15
C ARG A 146 -6.42 -4.90 -5.24
N GLU A 147 -5.47 -5.28 -4.39
CA GLU A 147 -4.11 -4.74 -4.40
C GLU A 147 -3.35 -5.13 -5.68
N ALA A 148 -3.47 -6.38 -6.12
CA ALA A 148 -2.83 -6.85 -7.35
C ALA A 148 -3.42 -6.19 -8.62
N THR A 149 -4.68 -5.77 -8.61
CA THR A 149 -5.37 -5.19 -9.77
C THR A 149 -5.37 -3.66 -9.82
N ARG A 150 -4.96 -2.98 -8.75
CA ARG A 150 -4.79 -1.52 -8.68
C ARG A 150 -3.45 -1.04 -9.23
#